data_AF-A0A5C6MYV1-F1
#
_entry.id   AF-A0A5C6MYV1-F1
#
_cell.length_a   1.000
_cell.length_b   1.000
_cell.length_c   1.000
_cell.angle_alpha   90.00
_cell.angle_beta   90.00
_cell.angle_gamma   90.00
#
_symmetry.space_group_name_H-M   'P 1'
#
loop_
_entity.id
_entity.type
_entity.pdbx_description
1 polymer ?
#
loop_
_entity_poly.entity_id
_entity_poly.type
_entity_poly.pdbx_seq_one_letter_code
_entity_poly.pdbx_strand_id
1 'polypeptide(L)'
;MQALNRSVVVKKELSRKARLSIYRVTGLSFRDRVRSLDIREELGVEPLLLIERSQLGLLGHLARMPSGCLPLQVFWTCPTRRRPRGRPRTRWRDYISRLAWERLGVPLEKLMKVAGERAVWVSLLKLLPP
;
A
#
# COMPACT_ATOMS: atom_id res chain seq x y z
N MET A 1 -16.72 11.13 16.83
CA MET A 1 -15.68 10.18 17.30
C MET A 1 -16.06 8.69 17.18
N GLN A 2 -17.33 8.27 17.29
CA GLN A 2 -17.73 6.85 17.25
C GLN A 2 -17.43 6.11 15.92
N ALA A 3 -17.59 6.76 14.77
CA ALA A 3 -17.40 6.12 13.45
C ALA A 3 -15.94 5.68 13.19
N LEU A 4 -14.96 6.49 13.63
CA LEU A 4 -13.53 6.16 13.49
C LEU A 4 -13.15 4.95 14.35
N ASN A 5 -13.65 4.85 15.58
CA ASN A 5 -13.39 3.71 16.46
C ASN A 5 -14.01 2.41 15.93
N ARG A 6 -15.23 2.48 15.39
CA ARG A 6 -15.86 1.33 14.69
C ARG A 6 -15.04 0.89 13.49
N SER A 7 -14.54 1.82 12.66
CA SER A 7 -13.70 1.49 11.50
C SER A 7 -12.37 0.82 11.87
N VAL A 8 -11.76 1.23 12.98
CA VAL A 8 -10.51 0.63 13.47
C VAL A 8 -10.76 -0.79 14.01
N VAL A 9 -11.85 -0.99 14.76
CA VAL A 9 -12.25 -2.29 15.28
C VAL A 9 -12.56 -3.26 14.14
N VAL A 10 -13.33 -2.81 13.14
CA VAL A 10 -13.65 -3.63 11.95
C VAL A 10 -12.39 -4.03 11.19
N LYS A 11 -11.44 -3.11 10.98
CA LYS A 11 -10.15 -3.43 10.32
C LYS A 11 -9.32 -4.44 11.12
N LYS A 12 -9.28 -4.32 12.44
CA LYS A 12 -8.58 -5.29 13.31
C LYS A 12 -9.22 -6.67 13.21
N GLU A 13 -10.55 -6.74 13.22
CA GLU A 13 -11.28 -8.00 13.18
C GLU A 13 -11.15 -8.70 11.83
N LEU A 14 -11.25 -7.95 10.72
CA LEU A 14 -11.01 -8.49 9.38
C LEU A 14 -9.56 -9.00 9.23
N SER A 15 -8.58 -8.24 9.74
CA SER A 15 -7.18 -8.67 9.72
C SER A 15 -6.94 -9.92 10.59
N ARG A 16 -7.62 -10.03 11.73
CA ARG A 16 -7.58 -11.21 12.60
C ARG A 16 -8.17 -12.43 11.92
N LYS A 17 -9.35 -12.31 11.29
CA LYS A 17 -10.00 -13.39 10.55
C LYS A 17 -9.15 -13.86 9.37
N ALA A 18 -8.59 -12.94 8.58
CA ALA A 18 -7.70 -13.28 7.48
C ALA A 18 -6.44 -14.03 7.94
N ARG A 19 -5.83 -13.65 9.08
CA ARG A 19 -4.69 -14.40 9.64
C ARG A 19 -5.10 -15.81 10.08
N LEU A 20 -6.24 -15.95 10.75
CA LEU A 20 -6.72 -17.26 11.20
C LEU A 20 -7.05 -18.18 10.02
N SER A 21 -7.58 -17.66 8.90
CA SER A 21 -7.82 -18.49 7.72
C SER A 21 -6.52 -18.97 7.09
N ILE A 22 -5.50 -18.11 7.03
CA ILE A 22 -4.17 -18.47 6.52
C ILE A 22 -3.55 -19.59 7.36
N TYR A 23 -3.54 -19.43 8.69
CA TYR A 23 -3.01 -20.44 9.61
C TYR A 23 -3.71 -21.81 9.49
N ARG A 24 -5.02 -21.82 9.27
CA ARG A 24 -5.76 -23.08 9.06
C ARG A 24 -5.36 -23.81 7.78
N VAL A 25 -5.07 -23.08 6.70
CA VAL A 25 -4.71 -23.67 5.41
C VAL A 25 -3.25 -24.14 5.40
N THR A 26 -2.36 -23.44 6.10
CA THR A 26 -0.92 -23.78 6.14
C THR A 26 -0.55 -24.75 7.26
N GLY A 27 -1.48 -25.11 8.15
CA GLY A 27 -1.19 -25.93 9.33
C GLY A 27 -0.34 -25.21 10.40
N LEU A 28 -0.12 -23.90 10.24
CA LEU A 28 0.66 -23.09 11.17
C LEU A 28 -0.19 -22.65 12.37
N SER A 29 0.44 -22.49 13.52
CA SER A 29 -0.17 -22.06 14.77
C SER A 29 0.26 -20.65 15.16
N PHE A 30 -0.53 -19.98 16.01
CA PHE A 30 -0.14 -18.69 16.58
C PHE A 30 1.14 -18.77 17.44
N ARG A 31 1.53 -19.97 17.89
CA ARG A 31 2.75 -20.20 18.68
C ARG A 31 4.02 -20.18 17.83
N ASP A 32 3.88 -20.42 16.53
CA ASP A 32 5.02 -20.53 15.61
C ASP A 32 5.64 -19.16 15.32
N ARG A 33 4.90 -18.07 15.62
CA ARG A 33 5.36 -16.66 15.49
C ARG A 33 5.92 -16.33 14.09
N VAL A 34 5.52 -17.09 13.08
CA VAL A 34 5.92 -16.88 11.67
C VAL A 34 5.43 -15.52 11.21
N ARG A 35 6.29 -14.75 10.53
CA ARG A 35 5.88 -13.43 10.06
C ARG A 35 4.89 -13.60 8.91
N SER A 36 3.95 -12.67 8.78
CA SER A 36 3.01 -12.69 7.67
C SER A 36 3.67 -12.59 6.29
N LEU A 37 4.94 -12.15 6.20
CA LEU A 37 5.72 -12.15 4.96
C LEU A 37 6.13 -13.58 4.59
N ASP A 38 6.78 -14.26 5.51
CA ASP A 38 7.28 -15.64 5.35
C ASP A 38 6.14 -16.59 4.93
N ILE A 39 4.95 -16.48 5.55
CA ILE A 39 3.77 -17.31 5.19
C ILE A 39 3.30 -17.06 3.75
N ARG A 40 3.39 -15.82 3.28
CA ARG A 40 2.96 -15.47 1.91
C ARG A 40 3.94 -15.97 0.86
N GLU A 41 5.23 -15.90 1.17
CA GLU A 41 6.31 -16.46 0.35
C GLU A 41 6.18 -17.98 0.24
N GLU A 42 5.95 -18.67 1.37
CA GLU A 42 5.75 -20.13 1.41
C GLU A 42 4.50 -20.60 0.66
N LEU A 43 3.41 -19.83 0.72
CA LEU A 43 2.19 -20.12 -0.02
C LEU A 43 2.31 -19.86 -1.54
N GLY A 44 3.45 -19.36 -2.03
CA GLY A 44 3.61 -18.92 -3.42
C GLY A 44 2.60 -17.82 -3.81
N VAL A 45 1.98 -17.18 -2.82
CA VAL A 45 1.06 -16.06 -3.04
C VAL A 45 1.96 -14.86 -3.28
N GLU A 46 2.22 -14.55 -4.55
CA GLU A 46 2.89 -13.32 -5.01
C GLU A 46 2.16 -12.11 -4.39
N PRO A 47 2.61 -11.62 -3.21
CA PRO A 47 1.67 -11.06 -2.24
C PRO A 47 1.36 -9.60 -2.46
N LEU A 48 1.91 -9.04 -3.54
CA LEU A 48 2.10 -7.63 -3.67
C LEU A 48 1.69 -7.11 -5.03
N LEU A 49 1.72 -7.89 -6.12
CA LEU A 49 1.54 -7.32 -7.45
C LEU A 49 0.14 -6.73 -7.67
N LEU A 50 -0.92 -7.42 -7.24
CA LEU A 50 -2.28 -6.86 -7.34
C LEU A 50 -2.47 -5.61 -6.46
N ILE A 51 -1.95 -5.65 -5.23
CA ILE A 51 -2.05 -4.53 -4.31
C ILE A 51 -1.22 -3.36 -4.85
N GLU A 52 0.05 -3.57 -5.16
CA GLU A 52 0.98 -2.59 -5.73
C GLU A 52 0.45 -1.98 -7.02
N ARG A 53 -0.08 -2.79 -7.95
CA ARG A 53 -0.75 -2.30 -9.16
C ARG A 53 -1.95 -1.43 -8.83
N SER A 54 -2.77 -1.81 -7.85
CA SER A 54 -3.90 -0.98 -7.39
C SER A 54 -3.40 0.33 -6.74
N GLN A 55 -2.35 0.29 -5.92
CA GLN A 55 -1.75 1.46 -5.29
C GLN A 55 -1.17 2.42 -6.32
N LEU A 56 -0.49 1.90 -7.36
CA LEU A 56 -0.01 2.69 -8.48
C LEU A 56 -1.17 3.18 -9.36
N GLY A 57 -2.23 2.40 -9.54
CA GLY A 57 -3.46 2.85 -10.21
C GLY A 57 -4.07 4.08 -9.53
N LEU A 58 -4.16 4.05 -8.20
CA LEU A 58 -4.60 5.19 -7.38
C LEU A 58 -3.65 6.38 -7.48
N LEU A 59 -2.32 6.15 -7.50
CA LEU A 59 -1.34 7.21 -7.71
C LEU A 59 -1.51 7.88 -9.09
N GLY A 60 -1.73 7.07 -10.13
CA GLY A 60 -1.99 7.59 -11.48
C GLY A 60 -3.23 8.46 -11.53
N HIS A 61 -4.29 8.06 -10.83
CA HIS A 61 -5.48 8.90 -10.71
C HIS A 61 -5.17 10.21 -9.98
N LEU A 62 -4.45 10.15 -8.85
CA LEU A 62 -4.04 11.32 -8.08
C LEU A 62 -3.18 12.30 -8.92
N ALA A 63 -2.25 11.78 -9.72
CA ALA A 63 -1.37 12.58 -10.58
C ALA A 63 -2.13 13.39 -11.66
N ARG A 64 -3.29 12.89 -12.08
CA ARG A 64 -4.13 13.50 -13.10
C ARG A 64 -5.26 14.36 -12.51
N MET A 65 -5.39 14.43 -11.19
CA MET A 65 -6.28 15.37 -10.53
C MET A 65 -5.77 16.80 -10.69
N PRO A 66 -6.66 17.81 -10.77
CA PRO A 66 -6.24 19.20 -10.81
C PRO A 66 -5.49 19.61 -9.53
N SER A 67 -4.53 20.52 -9.66
CA SER A 67 -3.59 20.91 -8.59
C SER A 67 -4.25 21.50 -7.33
N GLY A 68 -5.49 21.98 -7.43
CA GLY A 68 -6.28 22.50 -6.30
C GLY A 68 -6.95 21.42 -5.44
N CYS A 69 -6.85 20.14 -5.78
CA CYS A 69 -7.55 19.08 -5.07
C CYS A 69 -6.91 18.72 -3.72
N LEU A 70 -7.74 18.64 -2.67
CA LEU A 70 -7.33 18.26 -1.31
C LEU A 70 -6.57 16.92 -1.24
N PRO A 71 -6.96 15.84 -1.94
CA PRO A 71 -6.20 14.58 -1.90
C PRO A 71 -4.74 14.74 -2.34
N LEU A 72 -4.49 15.48 -3.42
CA LEU A 72 -3.16 15.73 -3.94
C LEU A 72 -2.35 16.60 -2.96
N GLN A 73 -2.96 17.63 -2.39
CA GLN A 73 -2.33 18.44 -1.35
C GLN A 73 -1.95 17.60 -0.12
N VAL A 74 -2.89 16.81 0.41
CA VAL A 74 -2.69 15.92 1.56
C VAL A 74 -1.58 14.90 1.27
N PHE A 75 -1.52 14.35 0.06
CA PHE A 75 -0.45 13.45 -0.36
C PHE A 75 0.94 14.08 -0.23
N TRP A 76 1.08 15.35 -0.62
CA TRP A 76 2.34 16.08 -0.52
C TRP A 76 2.65 16.59 0.89
N THR A 77 1.66 16.75 1.76
CA THR A 77 1.91 17.25 3.12
C THR A 77 2.82 16.33 3.95
N CYS A 78 3.79 16.95 4.62
CA CYS A 78 4.66 16.32 5.62
C CYS A 78 4.28 16.81 7.02
N PRO A 79 3.38 16.16 7.75
CA PRO A 79 3.06 16.59 9.11
C PRO A 79 4.30 16.41 10.00
N THR A 80 4.83 17.52 10.51
CA THR A 80 6.08 17.57 11.30
C THR A 80 5.95 16.92 12.68
N ARG A 81 4.72 16.82 13.22
CA ARG A 81 4.49 16.30 14.58
C ARG A 81 4.74 14.78 14.66
N ARG A 82 5.33 14.35 15.77
CA ARG A 82 5.48 12.92 16.10
C ARG A 82 4.13 12.21 16.03
N ARG A 83 4.13 11.02 15.43
CA ARG A 83 2.92 10.18 15.35
C ARG A 83 2.64 9.55 16.71
N PRO A 84 1.37 9.58 17.18
CA PRO A 84 1.01 8.95 18.45
C PRO A 84 1.18 7.43 18.38
N ARG A 85 1.36 6.81 19.55
CA ARG A 85 1.40 5.34 19.68
C ARG A 85 0.12 4.74 19.09
N GLY A 86 0.28 3.68 18.30
CA GLY A 86 -0.83 3.00 17.61
C GLY A 86 -1.13 3.50 16.19
N ARG A 87 -0.64 4.68 15.78
CA ARG A 87 -0.73 5.11 14.36
C ARG A 87 0.42 4.50 13.55
N PRO A 88 0.16 3.95 12.35
CA PRO A 88 1.23 3.47 11.47
C PRO A 88 2.29 4.56 11.27
N ARG A 89 3.57 4.19 11.42
CA ARG A 89 4.69 5.11 11.25
C ARG A 89 4.84 5.54 9.78
N THR A 90 4.62 4.60 8.86
CA THR A 90 4.74 4.79 7.41
C THR A 90 3.53 5.56 6.86
N ARG A 91 3.77 6.57 5.99
CA ARG A 91 2.73 7.17 5.14
C ARG A 91 2.48 6.29 3.93
N TRP A 92 1.33 6.51 3.32
CA TRP A 92 1.11 6.01 1.97
C TRP A 92 2.17 6.54 0.99
N ARG A 93 2.54 7.83 1.06
CA ARG A 93 3.63 8.41 0.27
C ARG A 93 4.96 7.66 0.44
N ASP A 94 5.37 7.39 1.68
CA ASP A 94 6.62 6.68 1.96
C ASP A 94 6.58 5.25 1.38
N TYR A 95 5.41 4.60 1.44
CA TYR A 95 5.20 3.29 0.82
C TYR A 95 5.30 3.35 -0.71
N ILE A 96 4.67 4.34 -1.37
CA ILE A 96 4.77 4.52 -2.82
C ILE A 96 6.20 4.86 -3.25
N SER A 97 6.92 5.71 -2.50
CA SER A 97 8.32 6.03 -2.79
C SER A 97 9.19 4.77 -2.78
N ARG A 98 9.02 3.91 -1.76
CA ARG A 98 9.73 2.64 -1.68
C ARG A 98 9.35 1.70 -2.82
N LEU A 99 8.04 1.57 -3.10
CA LEU A 99 7.53 0.74 -4.18
C LEU A 99 8.08 1.16 -5.56
N ALA A 100 8.09 2.46 -5.82
CA ALA A 100 8.63 3.04 -7.05
C ALA A 100 10.12 2.73 -7.23
N TRP A 101 10.88 2.78 -6.14
CA TRP A 101 12.29 2.44 -6.15
C TRP A 101 12.53 0.95 -6.37
N GLU A 102 11.87 0.08 -5.60
CA GLU A 102 12.06 -1.36 -5.63
C GLU A 102 11.58 -2.02 -6.93
N ARG A 103 10.47 -1.55 -7.52
CA ARG A 103 9.87 -2.17 -8.71
C ARG A 103 10.24 -1.51 -10.03
N LEU A 104 10.47 -0.19 -10.00
CA LEU A 104 10.64 0.60 -11.24
C LEU A 104 11.99 1.31 -11.29
N GLY A 105 12.73 1.41 -10.18
CA GLY A 105 13.98 2.17 -10.11
C GLY A 105 13.79 3.69 -10.32
N VAL A 106 12.59 4.21 -10.06
CA VAL A 106 12.23 5.62 -10.33
C VAL A 106 11.92 6.36 -9.03
N PRO A 107 12.47 7.58 -8.80
CA PRO A 107 12.10 8.40 -7.65
C PRO A 107 10.65 8.92 -7.79
N LEU A 108 9.98 9.15 -6.66
CA LEU A 108 8.55 9.49 -6.61
C LEU A 108 8.20 10.72 -7.47
N GLU A 109 9.03 11.75 -7.47
CA GLU A 109 8.80 13.01 -8.19
C GLU A 109 8.78 12.77 -9.71
N LYS A 110 9.69 11.94 -10.21
CA LYS A 110 9.73 11.54 -11.62
C LYS A 110 8.56 10.63 -11.96
N LEU A 111 8.20 9.71 -11.08
CA LEU A 111 7.05 8.84 -11.25
C LEU A 111 5.74 9.64 -11.35
N MET A 112 5.56 10.66 -10.51
CA MET A 112 4.38 11.54 -10.53
C MET A 112 4.23 12.31 -11.85
N LYS A 113 5.34 12.75 -12.45
CA LYS A 113 5.32 13.38 -13.79
C LYS A 113 4.84 12.41 -14.86
N VAL A 114 5.44 11.21 -14.89
CA VAL A 114 5.07 10.14 -15.84
C VAL A 114 3.61 9.70 -15.65
N ALA A 115 3.14 9.67 -14.41
CA ALA A 115 1.77 9.34 -14.08
C ALA A 115 0.73 10.33 -14.63
N GLY A 116 1.13 11.58 -14.90
CA GLY A 116 0.28 12.57 -15.59
C GLY A 116 -0.06 12.14 -17.02
N GLU A 117 0.88 11.49 -17.71
CA GLU A 117 0.71 10.98 -19.07
C GLU A 117 0.08 9.58 -19.06
N ARG A 118 -1.23 9.50 -19.32
CA ARG A 118 -1.99 8.24 -19.23
C ARG A 118 -1.39 7.11 -20.08
N ALA A 119 -0.96 7.41 -21.31
CA ALA A 119 -0.40 6.41 -22.22
C ALA A 119 0.89 5.80 -21.67
N VAL A 120 1.84 6.65 -21.25
CA VAL A 120 3.11 6.22 -20.65
C VAL A 120 2.87 5.47 -19.34
N TRP A 121 1.92 5.94 -18.51
CA TRP A 121 1.54 5.29 -17.26
C TRP A 121 1.04 3.86 -17.47
N VAL A 122 0.15 3.65 -18.45
CA VAL A 122 -0.37 2.31 -18.76
C VAL A 122 0.74 1.38 -19.25
N SER A 123 1.63 1.87 -20.12
CA SER A 123 2.78 1.09 -20.59
C SER A 123 3.72 0.71 -19.43
N LEU A 124 3.99 1.64 -18.52
CA LEU A 124 4.82 1.41 -17.34
C LEU A 124 4.21 0.36 -16.40
N LEU A 125 2.90 0.39 -16.17
CA LEU A 125 2.23 -0.62 -15.33
C LEU A 125 2.26 -2.03 -15.93
N LYS A 126 2.33 -2.16 -17.26
CA LYS A 126 2.48 -3.46 -17.94
C LYS A 126 3.86 -4.08 -17.76
N LEU A 127 4.88 -3.27 -17.45
CA LEU A 127 6.24 -3.75 -17.18
C LEU A 127 6.39 -4.37 -15.78
N LEU A 128 5.41 -4.17 -14.89
CA LEU A 128 5.40 -4.84 -13.59
C LEU A 128 5.12 -6.34 -13.78
N PRO A 129 5.85 -7.23 -13.09
CA PRO A 129 5.64 -8.67 -13.20
C PRO A 129 4.18 -9.06 -12.89
N PRO A 130 3.67 -10.17 -13.49
CA PRO A 130 2.29 -10.63 -13.37
C PRO A 130 1.86 -10.91 -11.93
#